data_AF-A0A6B3IQE8-F1
#
_entry.id   AF-A0A6B3IQE8-F1
#
_cell.length_a   1.000
_cell.length_b   1.000
_cell.length_c   1.000
_cell.angle_alpha   90.00
_cell.angle_beta   90.00
_cell.angle_gamma   90.00
#
_symmetry.space_group_name_H-M   'P 1'
#
loop_
_entity.id
_entity.type
_entity.pdbx_description
1 polymer ?
#
loop_
_entity_poly.entity_id
_entity_poly.type
_entity_poly.pdbx_seq_one_letter_code
_entity_poly.pdbx_strand_id
1 'polypeptide(L)'
;MDRGDDLSTRADVEAEHPAGRKFTFPSALTVLVVVTLAVWALAFLVPPGVYDRNEDGAPVQGTYHRVDSDQSFVDRLNDLFLSPVNGLYGVQDAETGVVGPDLAGELYGSAGVFLFVLAIGAFITVVFATGALDRGI
;
A
#
# COMPACT_ATOMS: atom_id res chain seq x y z
N MET A 1 35.96 23.58 -63.55
CA MET A 1 34.66 24.05 -63.08
C MET A 1 33.74 22.84 -62.97
N ASP A 2 33.93 21.92 -62.04
CA ASP A 2 33.90 22.04 -60.58
C ASP A 2 32.65 22.77 -60.06
N ARG A 3 31.61 21.98 -59.81
CA ARG A 3 30.34 22.33 -59.16
C ARG A 3 30.11 21.23 -58.11
N GLY A 4 30.91 21.27 -57.05
CA GLY A 4 30.87 20.32 -55.94
C GLY A 4 30.71 20.95 -54.56
N ASP A 5 30.64 22.29 -54.43
CA ASP A 5 30.92 22.97 -53.16
C ASP A 5 29.77 23.84 -52.61
N ASP A 6 28.51 23.44 -52.72
CA ASP A 6 27.40 24.14 -52.05
C ASP A 6 26.68 23.33 -50.96
N LEU A 7 27.14 22.09 -50.69
CA LEU A 7 26.53 21.21 -49.68
C LEU A 7 27.35 21.06 -48.39
N SER A 8 28.55 21.63 -48.30
CA SER A 8 29.42 21.48 -47.12
C SER A 8 29.28 22.61 -46.07
N THR A 9 28.58 23.71 -46.36
CA THR A 9 28.40 24.85 -45.42
C THR A 9 26.97 24.92 -44.88
N ARG A 10 26.41 23.75 -44.51
CA ARG A 10 25.24 23.68 -43.61
C ARG A 10 25.40 22.60 -42.54
N ALA A 11 26.62 22.11 -42.38
CA ALA A 11 26.99 21.39 -41.18
C ALA A 11 27.26 22.43 -40.08
N ASP A 12 26.69 22.18 -38.90
CA ASP A 12 27.29 22.52 -37.62
C ASP A 12 26.95 23.88 -36.99
N VAL A 13 25.67 24.25 -36.97
CA VAL A 13 25.13 24.96 -35.80
C VAL A 13 23.91 24.18 -35.26
N GLU A 14 24.09 22.88 -35.07
CA GLU A 14 23.25 22.15 -34.12
C GLU A 14 23.73 22.59 -32.73
N ALA A 15 23.07 23.61 -32.17
CA ALA A 15 23.31 24.03 -30.80
C ALA A 15 22.98 22.83 -29.90
N GLU A 16 24.03 22.19 -29.37
CA GLU A 16 23.92 21.19 -28.32
C GLU A 16 23.31 21.86 -27.08
N HIS A 17 21.98 21.80 -26.98
CA HIS A 17 21.30 22.15 -25.75
C HIS A 17 21.70 21.12 -24.70
N PRO A 18 22.30 21.53 -23.56
CA PRO A 18 22.55 20.60 -22.48
C PRO A 18 21.20 20.02 -22.10
N ALA A 19 21.04 18.70 -22.26
CA ALA A 19 19.85 18.00 -21.82
C ALA A 19 19.75 18.18 -20.30
N GLY A 20 19.07 19.24 -19.88
CA GLY A 20 18.76 19.51 -18.50
C GLY A 20 18.17 18.24 -17.92
N ARG A 21 18.72 17.81 -16.79
CA ARG A 21 18.37 16.56 -16.11
C ARG A 21 16.85 16.51 -15.94
N LYS A 22 16.19 15.76 -16.82
CA LYS A 22 14.73 15.66 -16.85
C LYS A 22 14.33 15.05 -15.52
N PHE A 23 13.57 15.80 -14.71
CA PHE A 23 12.99 15.27 -13.48
C PHE A 23 12.02 14.16 -13.89
N THR A 24 12.51 12.92 -13.90
CA THR A 24 11.68 11.75 -14.15
C THR A 24 10.76 11.60 -12.95
N PHE A 25 9.46 11.53 -13.22
CA PHE A 25 8.47 11.29 -12.19
C PHE A 25 8.78 9.91 -11.54
N PRO A 26 8.78 9.80 -10.20
CA PRO A 26 9.09 8.53 -9.56
C PRO A 26 8.09 7.46 -9.96
N SER A 27 8.56 6.22 -10.04
CA SER A 27 7.67 5.07 -10.24
C SER A 27 6.63 4.98 -9.11
N ALA A 28 5.44 4.45 -9.41
CA ALA A 28 4.38 4.24 -8.42
C ALA A 28 4.88 3.49 -7.17
N LEU A 29 5.74 2.48 -7.36
CA LEU A 29 6.35 1.72 -6.26
C LEU A 29 7.28 2.61 -5.43
N THR A 30 8.06 3.49 -6.04
CA THR A 30 8.95 4.42 -5.34
C THR A 30 8.15 5.41 -4.49
N VAL A 31 7.09 5.99 -5.05
CA VAL A 31 6.19 6.88 -4.29
C VAL A 31 5.58 6.14 -3.12
N LEU A 32 5.09 4.92 -3.34
CA LEU A 32 4.48 4.10 -2.29
C LEU A 32 5.46 3.85 -1.14
N VAL A 33 6.69 3.41 -1.43
CA VAL A 33 7.73 3.21 -0.40
C VAL A 33 8.03 4.48 0.38
N VAL A 34 8.19 5.61 -0.32
CA VAL A 34 8.47 6.90 0.33
C VAL A 34 7.33 7.33 1.24
N VAL A 35 6.08 7.22 0.78
CA VAL A 35 4.90 7.57 1.59
C VAL A 35 4.77 6.64 2.80
N THR A 36 4.99 5.33 2.64
CA THR A 36 4.98 4.37 3.76
C THR A 36 5.99 4.75 4.84
N LEU A 37 7.24 5.04 4.45
CA LEU A 37 8.29 5.44 5.41
C LEU A 37 7.96 6.79 6.07
N ALA A 38 7.43 7.75 5.31
CA ALA A 38 7.04 9.05 5.84
C ALA A 38 5.92 8.95 6.87
N VAL A 39 4.84 8.19 6.57
CA VAL A 39 3.72 7.96 7.49
C VAL A 39 4.17 7.18 8.72
N TRP A 40 5.02 6.16 8.55
CA TRP A 40 5.59 5.40 9.66
C TRP A 40 6.39 6.30 10.62
N ALA A 41 7.23 7.18 10.10
CA ALA A 41 7.96 8.15 10.92
C ALA A 41 7.00 9.14 11.62
N LEU A 42 5.96 9.59 10.92
CA LEU A 42 4.94 10.49 11.48
C LEU A 42 4.17 9.83 12.63
N ALA A 43 3.95 8.51 12.58
CA ALA A 43 3.26 7.76 13.63
C ALA A 43 4.00 7.77 14.98
N PHE A 44 5.31 8.03 15.00
CA PHE A 44 6.04 8.23 16.26
C PHE A 44 5.82 9.62 16.86
N LEU A 45 5.43 10.61 16.05
CA LEU A 45 5.17 11.97 16.49
C LEU A 45 3.78 12.14 17.10
N VAL A 46 2.82 11.31 16.71
CA VAL A 46 1.43 11.39 17.16
C VAL A 46 1.19 10.33 18.23
N PRO A 47 1.06 10.71 19.51
CA PRO A 47 0.73 9.75 20.56
C PRO A 47 -0.65 9.15 20.28
N PRO A 48 -0.83 7.85 20.48
CA PRO A 48 -2.16 7.26 20.44
C PRO A 48 -3.01 7.83 21.58
N GLY A 49 -4.30 8.00 21.31
CA GLY A 49 -5.28 8.37 22.32
C GLY A 49 -6.53 7.54 22.12
N VAL A 50 -7.25 7.31 23.21
CA VAL A 50 -8.46 6.49 23.23
C VAL A 50 -9.63 7.31 23.76
N TYR A 51 -10.83 6.86 23.44
CA TYR A 51 -12.08 7.39 23.97
C TYR A 51 -12.64 6.42 25.00
N ASP A 52 -13.24 6.93 26.06
CA ASP A 52 -14.02 6.10 26.97
C ASP A 52 -15.19 5.46 26.22
N ARG A 53 -15.50 4.20 26.53
CA ARG A 53 -16.65 3.48 25.96
C ARG A 53 -17.80 3.47 26.96
N ASN A 54 -19.03 3.61 26.46
CA ASN A 54 -20.24 3.48 27.28
C ASN A 54 -20.59 1.98 27.53
N GLU A 55 -21.66 1.73 28.28
CA GLU A 55 -22.14 0.36 28.59
C GLU A 55 -22.53 -0.44 27.33
N ASP A 56 -22.82 0.24 26.22
CA ASP A 56 -23.11 -0.36 24.91
C ASP A 56 -21.86 -0.55 24.03
N GLY A 57 -20.67 -0.24 24.55
CA GLY A 57 -19.39 -0.35 23.84
C GLY A 57 -19.09 0.77 22.82
N ALA A 58 -19.94 1.78 22.71
CA ALA A 58 -19.76 2.92 21.82
C ALA A 58 -18.80 3.98 22.40
N PRO A 59 -17.93 4.61 21.58
CA PRO A 59 -17.02 5.66 22.04
C PRO A 59 -17.79 6.93 22.43
N VAL A 60 -17.51 7.46 23.62
CA VAL A 60 -18.12 8.68 24.16
C VAL A 60 -17.43 9.90 23.58
N GLN A 61 -18.20 10.82 22.99
CA GLN A 61 -17.62 12.05 22.43
C GLN A 61 -17.13 12.99 23.53
N GLY A 62 -15.93 13.56 23.35
CA GLY A 62 -15.33 14.52 24.29
C GLY A 62 -14.46 13.92 25.38
N THR A 63 -14.37 12.59 25.49
CA THR A 63 -13.53 11.88 26.48
C THR A 63 -12.18 11.44 25.92
N TYR A 64 -11.70 12.10 24.86
CA TYR A 64 -10.39 11.81 24.29
C TYR A 64 -9.30 12.05 25.33
N HIS A 65 -8.59 10.98 25.68
CA HIS A 65 -7.42 11.05 26.53
C HIS A 65 -6.25 10.32 25.88
N ARG A 66 -5.05 10.90 26.04
CA ARG A 66 -3.82 10.23 25.63
C ARG A 66 -3.55 9.10 26.60
N VAL A 67 -3.17 7.95 26.07
CA VAL A 67 -2.76 6.79 26.88
C VAL A 67 -1.26 6.66 26.73
N ASP A 68 -0.55 6.51 27.86
CA ASP A 68 0.84 6.13 27.83
C ASP A 68 0.95 4.73 27.22
N SER A 69 1.44 4.68 25.99
CA SER A 69 1.74 3.41 25.34
C SER A 69 3.03 2.87 25.92
N ASP A 70 2.92 2.14 27.02
CA ASP A 70 3.99 1.34 27.66
C ASP A 70 4.51 0.19 26.77
N GLN A 71 4.17 0.17 25.47
CA GLN A 71 4.76 -0.77 24.52
C GLN A 71 6.21 -0.38 24.26
N SER A 72 7.11 -1.26 24.72
CA SER A 72 8.53 -1.15 24.47
C SER A 72 8.81 -1.23 22.96
N PHE A 73 9.96 -0.72 22.53
CA PHE A 73 10.41 -0.83 21.14
C PHE A 73 10.37 -2.28 20.62
N VAL A 74 10.62 -3.25 21.50
CA VAL A 74 10.62 -4.69 21.17
C VAL A 74 9.20 -5.19 20.91
N ASP A 75 8.20 -4.71 21.66
CA ASP A 75 6.80 -5.07 21.46
C ASP A 75 6.27 -4.50 20.14
N ARG A 76 6.60 -3.23 19.84
CA ARG A 76 6.24 -2.60 18.56
C ARG A 76 6.88 -3.30 17.35
N LEU A 77 8.09 -3.83 17.52
CA LEU A 77 8.77 -4.58 16.48
C LEU A 77 8.10 -5.95 16.27
N ASN A 78 7.74 -6.64 17.34
CA ASN A 78 6.96 -7.89 17.26
C ASN A 78 5.59 -7.66 16.62
N ASP A 79 4.87 -6.61 17.00
CA ASP A 79 3.60 -6.22 16.38
C ASP A 79 3.78 -5.91 14.89
N LEU A 80 4.86 -5.24 14.50
CA LEU A 80 5.18 -5.00 13.09
C LEU A 80 5.38 -6.30 12.31
N PHE A 81 6.06 -7.29 12.90
CA PHE A 81 6.25 -8.60 12.26
C PHE A 81 4.98 -9.45 12.20
N LEU A 82 4.11 -9.34 13.20
CA LEU A 82 2.83 -10.05 13.23
C LEU A 82 1.73 -9.33 12.44
N SER A 83 1.89 -8.03 12.14
CA SER A 83 0.90 -7.23 11.41
C SER A 83 0.55 -7.73 10.00
N PRO A 84 1.45 -8.29 9.16
CA PRO A 84 1.07 -8.79 7.83
C PRO A 84 0.22 -10.07 7.94
N VAL A 85 0.59 -10.88 8.93
CA VAL A 85 -0.06 -12.13 9.33
C VAL A 85 -1.47 -11.82 9.85
N ASN A 86 -1.61 -10.91 10.81
CA ASN A 86 -2.88 -10.45 11.35
C ASN A 86 -3.69 -9.64 10.32
N GLY A 87 -3.03 -8.92 9.42
CA GLY A 87 -3.68 -8.21 8.32
C GLY A 87 -4.25 -9.15 7.27
N LEU A 88 -3.71 -10.37 7.13
CA LEU A 88 -4.22 -11.38 6.22
C LEU A 88 -5.33 -12.21 6.87
N TYR A 89 -5.11 -12.77 8.05
CA TYR A 89 -6.01 -13.74 8.71
C TYR A 89 -6.40 -13.39 10.15
N GLY A 90 -6.06 -12.18 10.61
CA GLY A 90 -6.40 -11.74 11.95
C GLY A 90 -7.91 -11.71 12.15
N VAL A 91 -8.29 -12.26 13.28
CA VAL A 91 -9.66 -12.33 13.75
C VAL A 91 -9.85 -11.16 14.71
N GLN A 92 -10.91 -10.39 14.50
CA GLN A 92 -11.22 -9.27 15.39
C GLN A 92 -12.02 -9.79 16.57
N ASP A 93 -11.48 -9.57 17.77
CA ASP A 93 -12.22 -9.79 19.01
C ASP A 93 -13.25 -8.67 19.20
N ALA A 94 -14.53 -9.03 19.36
CA ALA A 94 -15.64 -8.08 19.37
C ALA A 94 -15.73 -7.25 20.67
N GLU A 95 -15.12 -7.71 21.76
CA GLU A 95 -15.14 -7.01 23.05
C GLU A 95 -14.00 -5.98 23.14
N THR A 96 -12.80 -6.35 22.70
CA THR A 96 -11.60 -5.50 22.79
C THR A 96 -11.37 -4.68 21.52
N GLY A 97 -11.89 -5.11 20.37
CA GLY A 97 -11.67 -4.48 19.06
C GLY A 97 -10.27 -4.71 18.46
N VAL A 98 -9.47 -5.54 19.12
CA VAL A 98 -8.09 -5.87 18.71
C VAL A 98 -8.14 -6.98 17.64
N VAL A 99 -7.23 -6.90 16.67
CA VAL A 99 -7.10 -7.90 15.60
C VAL A 99 -5.83 -8.71 15.85
N GLY A 100 -5.97 -10.02 16.05
CA GLY A 100 -4.89 -10.93 16.40
C GLY A 100 -5.06 -12.31 15.78
N PRO A 101 -3.99 -13.13 15.75
CA PRO A 101 -4.01 -14.44 15.12
C PRO A 101 -4.63 -15.52 16.03
N ASP A 102 -4.61 -15.29 17.34
CA ASP A 102 -5.11 -16.21 18.37
C ASP A 102 -6.49 -15.80 18.93
N LEU A 103 -7.12 -14.77 18.37
CA LEU A 103 -8.43 -14.27 18.78
C LEU A 103 -9.56 -15.07 18.10
N ALA A 104 -10.71 -15.22 18.76
CA ALA A 104 -11.88 -15.91 18.22
C ALA A 104 -13.05 -14.93 18.06
N GLY A 105 -13.51 -14.72 16.83
CA GLY A 105 -14.40 -13.64 16.42
C GLY A 105 -14.64 -13.64 14.91
N GLU A 106 -14.94 -12.49 14.31
CA GLU A 106 -15.15 -12.38 12.86
C GLU A 106 -13.83 -12.26 12.09
N LEU A 107 -13.76 -12.86 10.90
CA LEU A 107 -12.62 -12.71 9.99
C LEU A 107 -12.60 -11.28 9.43
N TYR A 108 -11.85 -10.41 10.10
CA TYR A 108 -11.75 -9.00 9.77
C TYR A 108 -10.56 -8.68 8.84
N GLY A 109 -9.57 -9.59 8.76
CA GLY A 109 -8.42 -9.47 7.88
C GLY A 109 -8.76 -9.46 6.38
N SER A 110 -7.77 -9.12 5.56
CA SER A 110 -7.87 -9.02 4.10
C SER A 110 -8.06 -10.37 3.38
N ALA A 111 -8.03 -11.51 4.09
CA ALA A 111 -8.23 -12.85 3.53
C ALA A 111 -9.51 -12.96 2.69
N GLY A 112 -10.63 -12.37 3.10
CA GLY A 112 -11.87 -12.42 2.32
C GLY A 112 -11.71 -11.79 0.93
N VAL A 113 -11.10 -10.60 0.88
CA VAL A 113 -10.84 -9.89 -0.39
C VAL A 113 -9.76 -10.60 -1.21
N PHE A 114 -8.71 -11.08 -0.56
CA PHE A 114 -7.63 -11.82 -1.20
C PHE A 114 -8.12 -13.11 -1.88
N LEU A 115 -8.87 -13.94 -1.16
CA LEU A 115 -9.45 -15.17 -1.70
C LEU A 115 -10.45 -14.88 -2.83
N PHE A 116 -11.21 -13.80 -2.73
CA PHE A 116 -12.12 -13.37 -3.79
C PHE A 116 -11.36 -12.98 -5.06
N VAL A 117 -10.32 -12.15 -4.96
CA VAL A 117 -9.49 -11.75 -6.11
C VAL A 117 -8.79 -12.97 -6.73
N LEU A 118 -8.26 -13.88 -5.91
CA LEU A 118 -7.66 -15.12 -6.40
C LEU A 118 -8.68 -16.02 -7.10
N ALA A 119 -9.88 -16.18 -6.55
CA ALA A 119 -10.93 -16.99 -7.16
C ALA A 119 -11.34 -16.42 -8.53
N ILE A 120 -11.51 -15.10 -8.65
CA ILE A 120 -11.79 -14.45 -9.92
C ILE A 120 -10.63 -14.62 -10.90
N GLY A 121 -9.39 -14.39 -10.47
CA GLY A 121 -8.20 -14.55 -11.32
C GLY A 121 -8.05 -15.98 -11.84
N ALA A 122 -8.24 -16.97 -10.96
CA ALA A 122 -8.20 -18.39 -11.32
C ALA A 122 -9.33 -18.76 -12.28
N PHE A 123 -10.56 -18.32 -12.00
CA PHE A 123 -11.71 -18.55 -12.87
C PHE A 123 -11.49 -17.96 -14.26
N ILE A 124 -11.10 -16.68 -14.35
CA ILE A 124 -10.83 -15.99 -15.62
C ILE A 124 -9.74 -16.73 -16.41
N THR A 125 -8.65 -17.11 -15.73
CA THR A 125 -7.54 -17.85 -16.37
C THR A 125 -8.01 -19.19 -16.93
N VAL A 126 -8.79 -19.96 -16.16
CA VAL A 126 -9.32 -21.26 -16.60
C VAL A 126 -10.31 -21.10 -17.75
N VAL A 127 -11.20 -20.11 -17.68
CA VAL A 127 -12.21 -19.83 -18.72
C VAL A 127 -11.54 -19.50 -20.06
N PHE A 128 -10.48 -18.69 -20.04
CA PHE A 128 -9.68 -18.41 -21.24
C PHE A 128 -8.87 -19.64 -21.70
N ALA A 129 -8.21 -20.34 -20.79
CA ALA A 129 -7.40 -21.51 -21.12
C ALA A 129 -8.24 -22.67 -21.71
N THR A 130 -9.46 -22.84 -21.23
CA THR A 130 -10.38 -23.88 -21.70
C THR A 130 -11.14 -23.47 -22.97
N GLY A 131 -11.07 -22.21 -23.40
CA GLY A 131 -11.86 -21.68 -24.51
C GLY A 131 -13.37 -21.75 -24.25
N ALA A 132 -13.78 -21.74 -22.97
CA ALA A 132 -15.18 -21.85 -22.58
C ALA A 132 -16.00 -20.62 -23.04
N LEU A 133 -15.36 -19.45 -23.19
CA LEU A 133 -15.98 -18.26 -23.77
C LEU A 133 -16.29 -18.44 -25.26
N ASP A 134 -15.35 -19.00 -26.02
CA ASP A 134 -15.48 -19.12 -27.48
C ASP A 134 -16.46 -20.22 -27.91
N ARG A 135 -16.68 -21.24 -27.07
CA ARG A 135 -17.65 -22.32 -27.34
C ARG A 135 -19.06 -22.02 -26.81
N GLY A 136 -19.25 -20.91 -26.11
CA GLY A 136 -20.52 -20.50 -25.52
C GLY A 136 -21.37 -19.60 -26.41
N ILE A 137 -20.83 -19.15 -27.55
CA ILE A 137 -21.53 -18.36 -28.58
C ILE A 137 -21.68 -19.15 -29.88
#